data_AF-A0A961F4X0-F1
#
_entry.id   AF-A0A961F4X0-F1
#
_cell.length_a   1.000
_cell.length_b   1.000
_cell.length_c   1.000
_cell.angle_alpha   90.00
_cell.angle_beta   90.00
_cell.angle_gamma   90.00
#
_symmetry.space_group_name_H-M   'P 1'
#
loop_
_entity.id
_entity.type
_entity.pdbx_description
1 polymer ?
#
loop_
_entity_poly.entity_id
_entity_poly.type
_entity_poly.pdbx_seq_one_letter_code
_entity_poly.pdbx_strand_id
1 'polypeptide(L)'
;MDITFLLNGETVALSGVSPTTTLLDWLREERHLTGTKEGCNEGDCGACTVMVTDAEGARALNACILFLPQLHGKAVRTVEGIAGPDGALHPVQQAMIDLHGSQCGFCTPGFVVSMATAHLNGARDHDDQLAGNLCRCTGYAPIVRAAEAAADAPVPDWMRDAAPGGAAQPFLPASSDALAAIYAAHPEATLVAGATDVGLWVTKQLRDLEPVIFLGRCADLKRIEISEERVRIGAMVDMNALWQAMRKLHPSYGEMIRRYASVQVRGAATVGGNIANGSPIGDNPPALIALGASLHLRKGDARREIALEEFFLEYGKQDRSPGEFVEAVSFARQPDRLRCYKLSKRFDQDISAVCGCFNIAVEDGTVTEARIAFGGMAGIPKRAAHVEAALVGRPWDAATVAAAQAEFDADFTPMSDMRASARYRQETARAMLMRCFEEDRGAPVSVLEVSA
;
A
#
# COMPACT_ATOMS: atom_id res chain seq x y z
N MET A 1 -13.94 -13.76 18.82
CA MET A 1 -12.54 -13.70 19.30
C MET A 1 -12.46 -12.79 20.51
N ASP A 2 -11.54 -13.06 21.44
CA ASP A 2 -11.35 -12.23 22.62
C ASP A 2 -10.15 -11.32 22.39
N ILE A 3 -10.33 -10.01 22.55
CA ILE A 3 -9.30 -9.01 22.26
C ILE A 3 -9.15 -7.98 23.36
N THR A 4 -7.95 -7.39 23.44
CA THR A 4 -7.63 -6.32 24.36
C THR A 4 -6.77 -5.31 23.63
N PHE A 5 -7.07 -4.02 23.79
CA PHE A 5 -6.32 -2.92 23.20
C PHE A 5 -6.53 -1.65 24.04
N LEU A 6 -5.73 -0.61 23.80
CA LEU A 6 -5.90 0.70 24.41
C LEU A 6 -6.74 1.59 23.49
N LEU A 7 -7.75 2.28 24.00
CA LEU A 7 -8.54 3.27 23.27
C LEU A 7 -8.48 4.60 24.00
N ASN A 8 -7.86 5.61 23.39
CA ASN A 8 -7.70 6.95 23.96
C ASN A 8 -7.12 6.93 25.39
N GLY A 9 -6.17 6.04 25.66
CA GLY A 9 -5.55 5.87 26.98
C GLY A 9 -6.27 4.91 27.94
N GLU A 10 -7.43 4.36 27.56
CA GLU A 10 -8.18 3.41 28.40
C GLU A 10 -8.11 1.98 27.87
N THR A 11 -7.94 1.01 28.76
CA THR A 11 -7.94 -0.42 28.37
C THR A 11 -9.35 -0.87 28.01
N VAL A 12 -9.50 -1.43 26.81
CA VAL A 12 -10.73 -2.07 26.33
C VAL A 12 -10.47 -3.57 26.20
N ALA A 13 -11.31 -4.38 26.85
CA ALA A 13 -11.34 -5.83 26.68
C ALA A 13 -12.71 -6.24 26.14
N LEU A 14 -12.72 -6.96 25.02
CA LEU A 14 -13.93 -7.45 24.36
C LEU A 14 -13.86 -8.97 24.24
N SER A 15 -14.99 -9.63 24.45
CA SER A 15 -15.13 -11.07 24.31
C SER A 15 -16.12 -11.41 23.20
N GLY A 16 -15.89 -12.51 22.49
CA GLY A 16 -16.84 -12.97 21.46
C GLY A 16 -16.98 -12.05 20.25
N VAL A 17 -15.97 -11.22 19.95
CA VAL A 17 -16.00 -10.27 18.83
C VAL A 17 -16.06 -11.01 17.49
N SER A 18 -16.96 -10.59 16.60
CA SER A 18 -17.01 -11.11 15.22
C SER A 18 -15.72 -10.75 14.47
N PRO A 19 -15.15 -11.66 13.65
CA PRO A 19 -13.91 -11.38 12.95
C PRO A 19 -14.02 -10.21 11.96
N THR A 20 -15.22 -9.89 11.48
CA THR A 20 -15.45 -8.89 10.43
C THR A 20 -16.04 -7.57 10.95
N THR A 21 -16.25 -7.42 12.26
CA THR A 21 -16.67 -6.12 12.82
C THR A 21 -15.58 -5.08 12.58
N THR A 22 -15.94 -4.02 11.85
CA THR A 22 -15.04 -2.89 11.59
C THR A 22 -14.88 -2.03 12.84
N LEU A 23 -13.70 -1.43 13.01
CA LEU A 23 -13.47 -0.48 14.10
C LEU A 23 -14.43 0.71 14.00
N LEU A 24 -14.73 1.17 12.78
CA LEU A 24 -15.63 2.30 12.57
C LEU A 24 -17.03 2.03 13.12
N ASP A 25 -17.62 0.89 12.77
CA ASP A 25 -18.97 0.54 13.21
C ASP A 25 -19.00 0.38 14.74
N TRP A 26 -18.03 -0.34 15.29
CA TRP A 26 -17.93 -0.52 16.74
C TRP A 26 -17.76 0.80 17.52
N LEU A 27 -16.91 1.71 17.03
CA LEU A 27 -16.73 3.02 17.67
C LEU A 27 -18.04 3.82 17.70
N ARG A 28 -18.80 3.78 16.61
CA ARG A 28 -19.99 4.63 16.44
C ARG A 28 -21.24 4.02 17.06
N GLU A 29 -21.46 2.74 16.82
CA GLU A 29 -22.70 2.04 17.17
C GLU A 29 -22.69 1.49 18.59
N GLU A 30 -21.55 0.96 19.05
CA GLU A 30 -21.44 0.36 20.39
C GLU A 30 -20.83 1.31 21.42
N ARG A 31 -19.77 2.05 21.06
CA ARG A 31 -19.10 2.98 21.98
C ARG A 31 -19.62 4.40 21.95
N HIS A 32 -20.43 4.75 20.94
CA HIS A 32 -20.95 6.11 20.72
C HIS A 32 -19.85 7.20 20.66
N LEU A 33 -18.64 6.83 20.25
CA LEU A 33 -17.56 7.76 19.88
C LEU A 33 -17.81 8.26 18.45
N THR A 34 -18.70 9.25 18.37
CA THR A 34 -19.28 9.70 17.09
C THR A 34 -18.38 10.63 16.27
N GLY A 35 -17.20 11.00 16.77
CA GLY A 35 -16.26 11.91 16.14
C GLY A 35 -15.60 11.32 14.89
N THR A 36 -15.26 10.03 14.90
CA THR A 36 -14.80 9.30 13.70
C THR A 36 -15.97 9.16 12.71
N LYS A 37 -15.78 9.61 11.47
CA LYS A 37 -16.88 9.74 10.49
C LYS A 37 -16.80 8.72 9.39
N GLU A 38 -17.97 8.25 8.94
CA GLU A 38 -18.09 7.51 7.69
C GLU A 38 -18.34 8.48 6.53
N GLY A 39 -17.41 8.54 5.56
CA GLY A 39 -17.62 9.30 4.32
C GLY A 39 -17.75 8.45 3.06
N CYS A 40 -17.26 7.21 3.08
CA CYS A 40 -17.33 6.29 1.94
C CYS A 40 -17.41 4.81 2.35
N ASN A 41 -16.83 4.42 3.48
CA ASN A 41 -16.71 3.01 3.89
C ASN A 41 -15.91 2.14 2.89
N GLU A 42 -14.93 2.75 2.22
CA GLU A 42 -14.12 2.14 1.14
C GLU A 42 -12.61 2.42 1.26
N GLY A 43 -12.19 3.18 2.29
CA GLY A 43 -10.78 3.56 2.49
C GLY A 43 -10.30 4.78 1.69
N ASP A 44 -11.14 5.35 0.82
CA ASP A 44 -10.72 6.45 -0.06
C ASP A 44 -10.70 7.83 0.61
N CYS A 45 -11.68 8.16 1.44
CA CYS A 45 -11.89 9.56 1.83
C CYS A 45 -11.10 10.05 3.06
N GLY A 46 -10.60 9.12 3.90
CA GLY A 46 -9.92 9.44 5.16
C GLY A 46 -10.79 10.10 6.24
N ALA A 47 -12.11 10.21 6.08
CA ALA A 47 -12.98 10.79 7.11
C ALA A 47 -13.01 9.96 8.41
N CYS A 48 -12.67 8.67 8.30
CA CYS A 48 -12.59 7.72 9.41
C CYS A 48 -11.15 7.49 9.92
N THR A 49 -10.21 8.39 9.61
CA THR A 49 -8.82 8.19 10.04
C THR A 49 -8.71 8.13 11.57
N VAL A 50 -8.02 7.08 12.04
CA VAL A 50 -7.62 6.86 13.43
C VAL A 50 -6.10 6.70 13.49
N MET A 51 -5.49 6.97 14.64
CA MET A 51 -4.08 6.66 14.88
C MET A 51 -4.00 5.30 15.57
N VAL A 52 -3.16 4.40 15.06
CA VAL A 52 -2.89 3.09 15.66
C VAL A 52 -1.41 2.97 15.94
N THR A 53 -1.07 2.64 17.19
CA THR A 53 0.30 2.49 17.67
C THR A 53 0.56 1.05 18.09
N ASP A 54 1.68 0.50 17.63
CA ASP A 54 2.20 -0.79 18.05
C ASP A 54 3.74 -0.73 18.22
N ALA A 55 4.39 -1.89 18.27
CA ALA A 55 5.84 -1.98 18.47
C ALA A 55 6.66 -1.29 17.35
N GLU A 56 6.07 -1.07 16.17
CA GLU A 56 6.76 -0.41 15.06
C GLU A 56 6.45 1.11 14.99
N GLY A 57 5.61 1.63 15.90
CA GLY A 57 5.29 3.05 16.01
C GLY A 57 3.84 3.40 15.65
N ALA A 58 3.55 4.70 15.64
CA ALA A 58 2.22 5.25 15.37
C ALA A 58 1.98 5.43 13.86
N ARG A 59 0.82 4.98 13.39
CA ARG A 59 0.40 5.06 11.98
C ARG A 59 -1.06 5.53 11.89
N ALA A 60 -1.34 6.39 10.92
CA ALA A 60 -2.71 6.79 10.60
C ALA A 60 -3.33 5.67 9.75
N LEU A 61 -4.50 5.16 10.11
CA LEU A 61 -5.21 4.08 9.40
C LEU A 61 -6.69 4.45 9.21
N ASN A 62 -7.36 3.78 8.26
CA ASN A 62 -8.79 3.98 8.00
C ASN A 62 -9.63 2.99 8.81
N ALA A 63 -10.45 3.49 9.75
CA ALA A 63 -11.23 2.62 10.64
C ALA A 63 -12.31 1.78 9.93
N CYS A 64 -12.79 2.19 8.75
CA CYS A 64 -13.85 1.48 8.02
C CYS A 64 -13.40 0.14 7.41
N ILE A 65 -12.09 -0.04 7.21
CA ILE A 65 -11.50 -1.26 6.62
C ILE A 65 -10.47 -1.88 7.58
N LEU A 66 -10.61 -1.60 8.88
CA LEU A 66 -9.80 -2.14 9.95
C LEU A 66 -10.70 -2.96 10.87
N PHE A 67 -10.49 -4.27 10.93
CA PHE A 67 -11.28 -5.15 11.77
C PHE A 67 -10.78 -5.15 13.20
N LEU A 68 -11.70 -5.29 14.16
CA LEU A 68 -11.37 -5.30 15.59
C LEU A 68 -10.26 -6.30 15.98
N PRO A 69 -10.20 -7.55 15.45
CA PRO A 69 -9.11 -8.47 15.76
C PRO A 69 -7.71 -7.97 15.41
N GLN A 70 -7.57 -7.09 14.40
CA GLN A 70 -6.28 -6.51 14.04
C GLN A 70 -5.73 -5.59 15.14
N LEU A 71 -6.57 -5.14 16.07
CA LEU A 71 -6.20 -4.23 17.15
C LEU A 71 -5.68 -4.94 18.40
N HIS A 72 -5.73 -6.28 18.44
CA HIS A 72 -5.31 -7.04 19.61
C HIS A 72 -3.86 -6.72 20.03
N GLY A 73 -3.71 -6.09 21.19
CA GLY A 73 -2.46 -5.66 21.78
C GLY A 73 -1.89 -4.32 21.27
N LYS A 74 -2.70 -3.52 20.56
CA LYS A 74 -2.33 -2.19 20.04
C LYS A 74 -2.93 -1.06 20.88
N ALA A 75 -2.54 0.18 20.58
CA ALA A 75 -3.21 1.38 21.05
C ALA A 75 -3.89 2.10 19.89
N VAL A 76 -5.08 2.63 20.12
CA VAL A 76 -5.91 3.36 19.15
C VAL A 76 -6.25 4.72 19.74
N ARG A 77 -6.02 5.77 18.95
CA ARG A 77 -6.42 7.13 19.27
C ARG A 77 -7.36 7.66 18.19
N THR A 78 -8.55 8.06 18.60
CA THR A 78 -9.57 8.69 17.75
C THR A 78 -9.49 10.21 17.88
N VAL A 79 -10.31 10.95 17.13
CA VAL A 79 -10.34 12.43 17.20
C VAL A 79 -10.63 12.92 18.63
N GLU A 80 -11.47 12.22 19.38
CA GLU A 80 -11.85 12.51 20.75
C GLU A 80 -10.66 12.41 21.71
N GLY A 81 -9.67 11.59 21.38
CA GLY A 81 -8.44 11.42 22.16
C GLY A 81 -7.28 12.31 21.71
N ILE A 82 -7.45 13.23 20.77
CA ILE A 82 -6.33 14.09 20.32
C ILE A 82 -6.04 15.21 21.32
N ALA A 83 -7.09 15.77 21.95
CA ALA A 83 -6.93 16.76 23.02
C ALA A 83 -6.36 16.09 24.29
N GLY A 84 -5.66 16.89 25.09
CA GLY A 84 -5.08 16.46 26.36
C GLY A 84 -6.16 16.17 27.43
N PRO A 85 -5.83 15.42 28.49
CA PRO A 85 -6.77 15.07 29.57
C PRO A 85 -7.39 16.26 30.30
N ASP A 86 -6.72 17.41 30.30
CA ASP A 86 -7.17 18.69 30.87
C ASP A 86 -7.97 19.56 29.89
N GLY A 87 -8.23 19.04 28.68
CA GLY A 87 -8.91 19.76 27.61
C GLY A 87 -7.98 20.62 26.75
N ALA A 88 -6.66 20.59 26.97
CA ALA A 88 -5.71 21.30 26.12
C ALA A 88 -5.78 20.80 24.67
N LEU A 89 -5.93 21.72 23.72
CA LEU A 89 -5.91 21.38 22.30
C LEU A 89 -4.51 20.95 21.88
N HIS A 90 -4.44 19.92 21.04
CA HIS A 90 -3.20 19.60 20.32
C HIS A 90 -2.84 20.75 19.36
N PRO A 91 -1.54 21.06 19.13
CA PRO A 91 -1.13 22.15 18.23
C PRO A 91 -1.82 22.16 16.86
N VAL A 92 -1.99 20.99 16.25
CA VAL A 92 -2.76 20.80 15.00
C VAL A 92 -4.22 21.28 15.12
N GLN A 93 -4.92 20.99 16.22
CA GLN A 93 -6.30 21.43 16.40
C GLN A 93 -6.37 22.96 16.48
N GLN A 94 -5.46 23.58 17.22
CA GLN A 94 -5.37 25.04 17.32
C GLN A 94 -5.05 25.67 15.96
N ALA A 95 -4.06 25.16 15.23
CA ALA A 95 -3.69 25.67 13.91
C ALA A 95 -4.85 25.54 12.88
N MET A 96 -5.63 24.47 12.94
CA MET A 96 -6.83 24.30 12.10
C MET A 96 -7.91 25.36 12.36
N ILE A 97 -8.04 25.82 13.60
CA ILE A 97 -8.95 26.92 13.97
C ILE A 97 -8.41 28.23 13.42
N ASP A 98 -7.16 28.56 13.76
CA ASP A 98 -6.54 29.86 13.48
C ASP A 98 -6.38 30.13 11.98
N LEU A 99 -6.15 29.08 11.19
CA LEU A 99 -5.88 29.19 9.76
C LEU A 99 -7.07 28.75 8.89
N HIS A 100 -8.25 28.63 9.49
CA HIS A 100 -9.50 28.30 8.79
C HIS A 100 -9.41 26.98 8.00
N GLY A 101 -8.78 25.97 8.58
CA GLY A 101 -8.60 24.63 8.00
C GLY A 101 -9.91 23.82 7.90
N SER A 102 -11.06 24.41 8.25
CA SER A 102 -12.37 23.76 8.15
C SER A 102 -13.46 24.72 7.67
N GLN A 103 -14.49 24.15 7.04
CA GLN A 103 -15.74 24.85 6.69
C GLN A 103 -16.96 24.06 7.18
N CYS A 104 -17.34 22.97 6.48
CA CYS A 104 -18.44 22.12 6.91
C CYS A 104 -18.12 21.23 8.12
N GLY A 105 -16.84 21.08 8.47
CA GLY A 105 -16.35 20.31 9.61
C GLY A 105 -16.34 18.78 9.44
N PHE A 106 -16.97 18.22 8.39
CA PHE A 106 -17.16 16.77 8.29
C PHE A 106 -15.85 15.97 8.14
N CYS A 107 -14.93 16.46 7.30
CA CYS A 107 -13.63 15.80 7.08
C CYS A 107 -12.60 16.15 8.17
N THR A 108 -12.87 17.15 8.99
CA THR A 108 -11.91 17.72 9.94
C THR A 108 -11.37 16.71 10.95
N PRO A 109 -12.18 15.79 11.52
CA PRO A 109 -11.66 14.72 12.37
C PRO A 109 -10.54 13.90 11.71
N GLY A 110 -10.77 13.44 10.48
CA GLY A 110 -9.81 12.65 9.73
C GLY A 110 -8.50 13.41 9.48
N PHE A 111 -8.60 14.67 9.05
CA PHE A 111 -7.43 15.53 8.86
C PHE A 111 -6.66 15.76 10.17
N VAL A 112 -7.34 16.06 11.28
CA VAL A 112 -6.71 16.29 12.58
C VAL A 112 -5.94 15.06 13.02
N VAL A 113 -6.50 13.86 12.89
CA VAL A 113 -5.81 12.62 13.28
C VAL A 113 -4.61 12.32 12.36
N SER A 114 -4.75 12.51 11.04
CA SER A 114 -3.62 12.37 10.09
C SER A 114 -2.49 13.34 10.44
N MET A 115 -2.80 14.62 10.63
CA MET A 115 -1.81 15.65 10.96
C MET A 115 -1.18 15.43 12.34
N ALA A 116 -1.95 15.00 13.35
CA ALA A 116 -1.41 14.67 14.66
C ALA A 116 -0.47 13.45 14.61
N THR A 117 -0.77 12.47 13.76
CA THR A 117 0.13 11.33 13.49
C THR A 117 1.41 11.78 12.80
N ALA A 118 1.29 12.60 11.75
CA ALA A 118 2.44 13.17 11.05
C ALA A 118 3.32 13.98 12.00
N HIS A 119 2.71 14.82 12.85
CA HIS A 119 3.39 15.61 13.88
C HIS A 119 4.14 14.74 14.88
N LEU A 120 3.50 13.70 15.43
CA LEU A 120 4.14 12.73 16.33
C LEU A 120 5.37 12.06 15.70
N ASN A 121 5.29 11.76 14.39
CA ASN A 121 6.35 11.11 13.64
C ASN A 121 7.38 12.10 13.05
N GLY A 122 7.20 13.41 13.22
CA GLY A 122 8.05 14.45 12.64
C GLY A 122 7.99 14.55 11.10
N ALA A 123 6.92 14.04 10.49
CA ALA A 123 6.73 14.04 9.05
C ALA A 123 6.30 15.43 8.53
N ARG A 124 6.87 15.85 7.39
CA ARG A 124 6.66 17.18 6.78
C ARG A 124 6.24 17.12 5.31
N ASP A 125 6.16 15.93 4.75
CA ASP A 125 5.63 15.61 3.42
C ASP A 125 4.09 15.72 3.40
N HIS A 126 3.55 16.91 3.70
CA HIS A 126 2.13 17.11 3.97
C HIS A 126 1.22 16.68 2.82
N ASP A 127 1.64 16.87 1.56
CA ASP A 127 0.89 16.42 0.38
C ASP A 127 0.69 14.90 0.41
N ASP A 128 1.73 14.13 0.77
CA ASP A 128 1.65 12.68 0.89
C ASP A 128 0.84 12.24 2.11
N GLN A 129 1.13 12.85 3.28
CA GLN A 129 0.46 12.51 4.55
C GLN A 129 -1.06 12.77 4.50
N LEU A 130 -1.48 13.74 3.68
CA LEU A 130 -2.87 14.18 3.57
C LEU A 130 -3.57 13.75 2.27
N ALA A 131 -2.86 13.09 1.33
CA ALA A 131 -3.45 12.62 0.07
C ALA A 131 -4.70 11.76 0.28
N GLY A 132 -4.73 10.96 1.35
CA GLY A 132 -5.85 10.11 1.74
C GLY A 132 -7.00 10.81 2.46
N ASN A 133 -6.90 12.11 2.72
CA ASN A 133 -7.95 12.90 3.37
C ASN A 133 -8.59 13.83 2.33
N LEU A 134 -9.85 13.58 1.97
CA LEU A 134 -10.54 14.37 0.97
C LEU A 134 -11.31 15.53 1.62
N CYS A 135 -11.13 16.73 1.09
CA CYS A 135 -11.90 17.91 1.46
C CYS A 135 -12.55 18.53 0.23
N ARG A 136 -13.86 18.76 0.28
CA ARG A 136 -14.59 19.37 -0.84
C ARG A 136 -14.84 20.88 -0.69
N CYS A 137 -14.54 21.44 0.48
CA CYS A 137 -14.92 22.80 0.82
C CYS A 137 -13.74 23.78 0.81
N THR A 138 -12.62 23.41 1.41
CA THR A 138 -11.53 24.36 1.75
C THR A 138 -10.59 24.68 0.60
N GLY A 139 -10.54 23.84 -0.44
CA GLY A 139 -9.51 23.93 -1.47
C GLY A 139 -8.10 23.55 -0.97
N TYR A 140 -7.98 22.83 0.16
CA TYR A 140 -6.75 22.30 0.78
C TYR A 140 -5.75 23.32 1.32
N ALA A 141 -5.51 24.45 0.65
CA ALA A 141 -4.52 25.45 1.06
C ALA A 141 -4.54 25.84 2.55
N PRO A 142 -5.70 26.15 3.20
CA PRO A 142 -5.70 26.47 4.63
C PRO A 142 -5.34 25.28 5.54
N ILE A 143 -5.59 24.04 5.10
CA ILE A 143 -5.22 22.83 5.84
C ILE A 143 -3.71 22.64 5.80
N VAL A 144 -3.09 22.82 4.63
CA VAL A 144 -1.63 22.71 4.49
C VAL A 144 -0.93 23.76 5.36
N ARG A 145 -1.39 25.02 5.35
CA ARG A 145 -0.87 26.06 6.27
C ARG A 145 -0.99 25.65 7.73
N ALA A 146 -2.08 25.00 8.12
CA ALA A 146 -2.27 24.52 9.50
C ALA A 146 -1.30 23.39 9.86
N ALA A 147 -1.04 22.46 8.95
CA ALA A 147 -0.06 21.40 9.13
C ALA A 147 1.36 21.98 9.29
N GLU A 148 1.75 22.92 8.42
CA GLU A 148 3.04 23.60 8.47
C GLU A 148 3.22 24.40 9.77
N ALA A 149 2.21 25.17 10.18
CA ALA A 149 2.25 25.96 11.40
C ALA A 149 2.37 25.11 12.68
N ALA A 150 1.80 23.90 12.66
CA ALA A 150 1.88 22.97 13.78
C ALA A 150 3.21 22.18 13.81
N ALA A 151 3.96 22.11 12.71
CA ALA A 151 5.09 21.20 12.54
C ALA A 151 6.27 21.45 13.49
N ASP A 152 6.43 22.69 13.96
CA ASP A 152 7.51 23.10 14.87
C ASP A 152 7.08 23.15 16.34
N ALA A 153 5.79 22.92 16.63
CA ALA A 153 5.32 22.85 18.00
C ALA A 153 5.88 21.60 18.71
N PRO A 154 6.06 21.63 20.04
CA PRO A 154 6.43 20.42 20.75
C PRO A 154 5.29 19.39 20.66
N VAL A 155 5.66 18.13 20.37
CA VAL A 155 4.71 17.00 20.42
C VAL A 155 4.24 16.81 21.86
N PRO A 156 2.93 16.90 22.16
CA PRO A 156 2.46 16.74 23.51
C PRO A 156 2.69 15.34 24.08
N ASP A 157 3.05 15.24 25.36
CA ASP A 157 3.42 13.96 26.00
C ASP A 157 2.28 12.95 25.99
N TRP A 158 1.01 13.41 26.09
CA TRP A 158 -0.16 12.53 26.08
C TRP A 158 -0.38 11.81 24.75
N MET A 159 0.29 12.20 23.67
CA MET A 159 0.22 11.52 22.37
C MET A 159 1.07 10.24 22.31
N ARG A 160 1.91 9.99 23.32
CA ARG A 160 2.83 8.84 23.35
C ARG A 160 2.20 7.64 24.05
N ASP A 161 1.31 6.95 23.33
CA ASP A 161 0.71 5.71 23.81
C ASP A 161 1.69 4.53 23.79
N ALA A 162 1.67 3.72 24.85
CA ALA A 162 2.36 2.43 24.88
C ALA A 162 1.38 1.31 24.55
N ALA A 163 1.66 0.54 23.50
CA ALA A 163 0.85 -0.61 23.14
C ALA A 163 0.90 -1.67 24.25
N PRO A 164 -0.24 -2.18 24.75
CA PRO A 164 -0.27 -3.07 25.92
C PRO A 164 0.29 -4.48 25.65
N GLY A 165 0.53 -4.83 24.39
CA GLY A 165 0.75 -6.22 23.99
C GLY A 165 -0.52 -7.05 24.13
N GLY A 166 -0.50 -8.28 23.62
CA GLY A 166 -1.68 -9.15 23.65
C GLY A 166 -1.29 -10.60 23.82
N ALA A 167 -2.14 -11.36 24.51
CA ALA A 167 -1.97 -12.79 24.70
C ALA A 167 -2.05 -13.56 23.37
N ALA A 168 -1.64 -14.83 23.38
CA ALA A 168 -1.85 -15.71 22.24
C ALA A 168 -3.36 -15.97 22.07
N GLN A 169 -3.84 -15.92 20.83
CA GLN A 169 -5.24 -16.16 20.48
C GLN A 169 -5.31 -17.13 19.29
N PRO A 170 -6.28 -18.06 19.27
CA PRO A 170 -6.55 -18.86 18.08
C PRO A 170 -6.80 -17.94 16.87
N PHE A 171 -6.30 -18.33 15.68
CA PHE A 171 -6.43 -17.55 14.44
C PHE A 171 -5.73 -16.17 14.42
N LEU A 172 -4.89 -15.87 15.42
CA LEU A 172 -4.00 -14.70 15.49
C LEU A 172 -2.53 -15.14 15.64
N PRO A 173 -1.96 -15.84 14.64
CA PRO A 173 -0.60 -16.39 14.72
C PRO A 173 0.45 -15.30 14.96
N ALA A 174 1.44 -15.61 15.82
CA ALA A 174 2.55 -14.71 16.13
C ALA A 174 3.84 -15.01 15.32
N SER A 175 3.84 -16.08 14.53
CA SER A 175 4.97 -16.51 13.69
C SER A 175 4.47 -17.18 12.41
N SER A 176 5.34 -17.27 11.41
CA SER A 176 5.06 -18.00 10.16
C SER A 176 4.83 -19.49 10.39
N ASP A 177 5.47 -20.10 11.38
CA ASP A 177 5.25 -21.51 11.75
C ASP A 177 3.85 -21.74 12.32
N ALA A 178 3.40 -20.87 13.23
CA ALA A 178 2.04 -20.92 13.77
C ALA A 178 0.99 -20.69 12.67
N LEU A 179 1.26 -19.75 11.75
CA LEU A 179 0.41 -19.52 10.57
C LEU A 179 0.35 -20.77 9.69
N ALA A 180 1.49 -21.38 9.37
CA ALA A 180 1.56 -22.56 8.52
C ALA A 180 0.78 -23.74 9.10
N ALA A 181 0.88 -23.95 10.42
CA ALA A 181 0.13 -24.99 11.11
C ALA A 181 -1.39 -24.74 11.07
N ILE A 182 -1.84 -23.53 11.42
CA ILE A 182 -3.27 -23.20 11.45
C ILE A 182 -3.87 -23.22 10.04
N TYR A 183 -3.18 -22.68 9.04
CA TYR A 183 -3.71 -22.62 7.68
C TYR A 183 -3.69 -23.98 6.97
N ALA A 184 -2.76 -24.87 7.32
CA ALA A 184 -2.81 -26.26 6.86
C ALA A 184 -4.03 -27.02 7.44
N ALA A 185 -4.44 -26.70 8.67
CA ALA A 185 -5.63 -27.28 9.30
C ALA A 185 -6.94 -26.65 8.81
N HIS A 186 -6.91 -25.39 8.37
CA HIS A 186 -8.05 -24.61 7.87
C HIS A 186 -7.77 -24.03 6.48
N PRO A 187 -7.58 -24.86 5.44
CA PRO A 187 -7.22 -24.39 4.10
C PRO A 187 -8.30 -23.50 3.45
N GLU A 188 -9.54 -23.55 3.94
CA GLU A 188 -10.67 -22.70 3.55
C GLU A 188 -10.64 -21.30 4.19
N ALA A 189 -9.80 -21.08 5.21
CA ALA A 189 -9.79 -19.83 5.95
C ALA A 189 -9.41 -18.65 5.06
N THR A 190 -10.08 -17.52 5.29
CA THR A 190 -9.68 -16.26 4.67
C THR A 190 -8.52 -15.65 5.45
N LEU A 191 -7.37 -15.50 4.80
CA LEU A 191 -6.23 -14.81 5.40
C LEU A 191 -6.42 -13.29 5.31
N VAL A 192 -6.27 -12.60 6.43
CA VAL A 192 -6.36 -11.13 6.50
C VAL A 192 -5.05 -10.56 7.00
N ALA A 193 -4.35 -9.87 6.09
CA ALA A 193 -3.19 -9.04 6.41
C ALA A 193 -3.64 -7.62 6.82
N GLY A 194 -3.59 -6.67 5.88
CA GLY A 194 -4.01 -5.29 6.08
C GLY A 194 -5.51 -5.02 5.96
N ALA A 195 -6.28 -6.00 5.46
CA ALA A 195 -7.72 -5.88 5.15
C ALA A 195 -8.09 -4.79 4.12
N THR A 196 -7.14 -4.18 3.42
CA THR A 196 -7.44 -3.07 2.49
C THR A 196 -8.17 -3.48 1.21
N ASP A 197 -8.12 -4.76 0.84
CA ASP A 197 -8.99 -5.36 -0.17
C ASP A 197 -10.15 -6.13 0.48
N VAL A 198 -9.84 -7.03 1.42
CA VAL A 198 -10.83 -7.91 2.08
C VAL A 198 -11.89 -7.12 2.85
N GLY A 199 -11.54 -5.97 3.41
CA GLY A 199 -12.48 -5.06 4.06
C GLY A 199 -13.64 -4.68 3.15
N LEU A 200 -13.37 -4.47 1.86
CA LEU A 200 -14.40 -4.13 0.86
C LEU A 200 -15.33 -5.30 0.53
N TRP A 201 -14.90 -6.54 0.77
CA TRP A 201 -15.78 -7.70 0.64
C TRP A 201 -16.88 -7.65 1.71
N VAL A 202 -16.54 -7.21 2.91
CA VAL A 202 -17.50 -7.02 4.00
C VAL A 202 -18.31 -5.74 3.77
N THR A 203 -17.66 -4.60 3.57
CA THR A 203 -18.34 -3.30 3.61
C THR A 203 -19.12 -2.98 2.33
N LYS A 204 -18.69 -3.51 1.18
CA LYS A 204 -19.32 -3.21 -0.13
C LYS A 204 -19.97 -4.40 -0.78
N GLN A 205 -19.39 -5.58 -0.62
CA GLN A 205 -20.01 -6.81 -1.14
C GLN A 205 -20.92 -7.48 -0.10
N LEU A 206 -20.97 -6.97 1.14
CA LEU A 206 -21.80 -7.48 2.23
C LEU A 206 -21.60 -8.99 2.46
N ARG A 207 -20.35 -9.44 2.34
CA ARG A 207 -19.97 -10.83 2.55
C ARG A 207 -19.66 -11.10 4.01
N ASP A 208 -20.16 -12.22 4.49
CA ASP A 208 -19.72 -12.83 5.74
C ASP A 208 -18.47 -13.67 5.48
N LEU A 209 -17.45 -13.52 6.33
CA LEU A 209 -16.17 -14.21 6.19
C LEU A 209 -15.89 -15.01 7.47
N GLU A 210 -15.99 -16.34 7.41
CA GLU A 210 -15.55 -17.24 8.48
C GLU A 210 -15.09 -18.59 7.89
N PRO A 211 -14.00 -19.20 8.42
CA PRO A 211 -13.09 -18.67 9.43
C PRO A 211 -12.08 -17.64 8.85
N VAL A 212 -11.56 -16.76 9.71
CA VAL A 212 -10.58 -15.72 9.33
C VAL A 212 -9.30 -15.87 10.14
N ILE A 213 -8.13 -15.84 9.50
CA ILE A 213 -6.82 -15.83 10.15
C ILE A 213 -6.16 -14.46 9.96
N PHE A 214 -5.82 -13.80 11.06
CA PHE A 214 -5.23 -12.45 11.05
C PHE A 214 -3.71 -12.50 11.17
N LEU A 215 -3.02 -12.01 10.14
CA LEU A 215 -1.57 -12.20 9.98
C LEU A 215 -0.71 -11.13 10.70
N GLY A 216 -1.34 -10.06 11.20
CA GLY A 216 -0.66 -8.84 11.68
C GLY A 216 0.35 -9.04 12.81
N ARG A 217 0.34 -10.20 13.48
CA ARG A 217 1.23 -10.55 14.59
C ARG A 217 2.42 -11.45 14.18
N CYS A 218 2.46 -11.96 12.94
CA CYS A 218 3.59 -12.75 12.42
C CYS A 218 4.83 -11.86 12.21
N ALA A 219 5.60 -11.60 13.28
CA ALA A 219 6.71 -10.65 13.26
C ALA A 219 7.86 -11.05 12.33
N ASP A 220 8.08 -12.36 12.14
CA ASP A 220 9.05 -12.91 11.20
C ASP A 220 8.70 -12.65 9.73
N LEU A 221 7.42 -12.44 9.40
CA LEU A 221 6.97 -12.09 8.05
C LEU A 221 7.05 -10.58 7.74
N LYS A 222 7.44 -9.73 8.70
CA LYS A 222 7.52 -8.26 8.53
C LYS A 222 8.92 -7.75 8.18
N ARG A 223 9.88 -8.63 7.89
CA ARG A 223 11.29 -8.25 7.72
C ARG A 223 11.62 -7.86 6.28
N ILE A 224 12.47 -6.86 6.14
CA ILE A 224 13.21 -6.56 4.90
C ILE A 224 14.67 -6.87 5.18
N GLU A 225 15.24 -7.81 4.43
CA GLU A 225 16.63 -8.23 4.55
C GLU A 225 17.36 -7.80 3.27
N ILE A 226 18.35 -6.92 3.42
CA ILE A 226 19.15 -6.38 2.31
C ILE A 226 20.59 -6.84 2.53
N SER A 227 21.12 -7.65 1.60
CA SER A 227 22.52 -8.03 1.55
C SER A 227 23.18 -7.52 0.26
N GLU A 228 24.47 -7.81 0.11
CA GLU A 228 25.21 -7.54 -1.14
C GLU A 228 24.71 -8.39 -2.32
N GLU A 229 24.06 -9.52 -2.05
CA GLU A 229 23.62 -10.48 -3.06
C GLU A 229 22.13 -10.39 -3.36
N ARG A 230 21.29 -10.09 -2.36
CA ARG A 230 19.83 -10.16 -2.50
C ARG A 230 19.08 -9.18 -1.63
N VAL A 231 17.87 -8.86 -2.05
CA VAL A 231 16.84 -8.21 -1.26
C VAL A 231 15.72 -9.21 -1.02
N ARG A 232 15.38 -9.50 0.23
CA ARG A 232 14.23 -10.34 0.61
C ARG A 232 13.23 -9.50 1.41
N ILE A 233 11.96 -9.60 1.04
CA ILE A 233 10.87 -8.82 1.60
C ILE A 233 9.81 -9.81 2.08
N GLY A 234 9.57 -9.88 3.38
CA GLY A 234 8.52 -10.73 3.96
C GLY A 234 7.11 -10.28 3.59
N ALA A 235 6.16 -11.22 3.52
CA ALA A 235 4.81 -10.96 3.03
C ALA A 235 4.02 -9.90 3.83
N MET A 236 4.37 -9.70 5.10
CA MET A 236 3.72 -8.77 6.03
C MET A 236 4.42 -7.42 6.14
N VAL A 237 5.45 -7.17 5.33
CA VAL A 237 6.01 -5.83 5.16
C VAL A 237 4.92 -4.90 4.62
N ASP A 238 4.62 -3.84 5.37
CA ASP A 238 3.67 -2.82 4.94
C ASP A 238 4.26 -1.91 3.84
N MET A 239 3.39 -1.26 3.08
CA MET A 239 3.82 -0.47 1.93
C MET A 239 4.60 0.79 2.31
N ASN A 240 4.44 1.33 3.53
CA ASN A 240 5.27 2.46 3.99
C ASN A 240 6.70 1.99 4.28
N ALA A 241 6.87 0.83 4.93
CA ALA A 241 8.18 0.22 5.13
C ALA A 241 8.85 -0.17 3.81
N LEU A 242 8.09 -0.74 2.87
CA LEU A 242 8.57 -1.05 1.52
C LEU A 242 9.03 0.22 0.79
N TRP A 243 8.23 1.29 0.83
CA TRP A 243 8.60 2.59 0.25
C TRP A 243 9.92 3.11 0.79
N GLN A 244 10.12 3.07 2.11
CA GLN A 244 11.35 3.54 2.76
C GLN A 244 12.60 2.80 2.29
N ALA A 245 12.48 1.49 2.04
CA ALA A 245 13.57 0.69 1.49
C ALA A 245 13.77 0.96 -0.01
N MET A 246 12.69 0.92 -0.80
CA MET A 246 12.77 1.00 -2.26
C MET A 246 13.17 2.39 -2.74
N ARG A 247 12.77 3.47 -2.08
CA ARG A 247 13.20 4.83 -2.46
C ARG A 247 14.71 5.04 -2.41
N LYS A 248 15.45 4.19 -1.69
CA LYS A 248 16.91 4.20 -1.62
C LYS A 248 17.56 3.25 -2.64
N LEU A 249 16.97 2.08 -2.85
CA LEU A 249 17.53 1.05 -3.74
C LEU A 249 17.16 1.27 -5.21
N HIS A 250 15.92 1.68 -5.46
CA HIS A 250 15.28 1.86 -6.76
C HIS A 250 14.33 3.07 -6.70
N PRO A 251 14.84 4.32 -6.76
CA PRO A 251 14.06 5.53 -6.52
C PRO A 251 12.79 5.65 -7.37
N SER A 252 12.81 5.20 -8.64
CA SER A 252 11.61 5.19 -9.50
C SER A 252 10.50 4.27 -8.96
N TYR A 253 10.87 3.11 -8.40
CA TYR A 253 9.92 2.24 -7.71
C TYR A 253 9.44 2.88 -6.40
N GLY A 254 10.33 3.56 -5.68
CA GLY A 254 9.96 4.39 -4.53
C GLY A 254 8.89 5.43 -4.89
N GLU A 255 9.03 6.16 -5.98
CA GLU A 255 8.03 7.14 -6.45
C GLU A 255 6.70 6.47 -6.82
N MET A 256 6.73 5.30 -7.45
CA MET A 256 5.52 4.55 -7.72
C MET A 256 4.80 4.14 -6.42
N ILE A 257 5.53 3.69 -5.40
CA ILE A 257 4.93 3.34 -4.08
C ILE A 257 4.46 4.60 -3.34
N ARG A 258 5.12 5.75 -3.46
CA ARG A 258 4.62 7.03 -2.92
C ARG A 258 3.19 7.31 -3.41
N ARG A 259 2.91 6.94 -4.66
CA ARG A 259 1.59 7.04 -5.31
C ARG A 259 0.70 5.79 -5.16
N TYR A 260 1.14 4.78 -4.41
CA TYR A 260 0.31 3.62 -4.08
C TYR A 260 -0.70 4.02 -3.01
N ALA A 261 -1.99 4.07 -3.38
CA ALA A 261 -3.09 4.45 -2.51
C ALA A 261 -2.79 5.75 -1.72
N SER A 262 -3.00 5.75 -0.40
CA SER A 262 -2.69 6.84 0.52
C SER A 262 -1.78 6.35 1.66
N VAL A 263 -1.19 7.25 2.44
CA VAL A 263 -0.38 6.88 3.63
C VAL A 263 -1.15 5.96 4.57
N GLN A 264 -2.46 6.17 4.73
CA GLN A 264 -3.31 5.37 5.61
C GLN A 264 -3.47 3.93 5.10
N VAL A 265 -3.72 3.78 3.80
CA VAL A 265 -3.80 2.45 3.18
C VAL A 265 -2.43 1.79 3.18
N ARG A 266 -1.35 2.54 2.89
CA ARG A 266 0.01 1.99 2.90
C ARG A 266 0.47 1.51 4.28
N GLY A 267 0.00 2.14 5.35
CA GLY A 267 0.28 1.74 6.72
C GLY A 267 -0.36 0.41 7.12
N ALA A 268 -1.36 -0.07 6.37
CA ALA A 268 -2.02 -1.37 6.61
C ALA A 268 -1.71 -2.41 5.51
N ALA A 269 -1.75 -1.99 4.24
CA ALA A 269 -1.55 -2.87 3.09
C ALA A 269 -0.16 -3.49 3.09
N THR A 270 -0.06 -4.77 2.75
CA THR A 270 1.21 -5.50 2.73
C THR A 270 1.59 -5.97 1.34
N VAL A 271 2.90 -6.13 1.09
CA VAL A 271 3.41 -6.63 -0.20
C VAL A 271 2.84 -8.01 -0.54
N GLY A 272 2.76 -8.90 0.46
CA GLY A 272 2.20 -10.24 0.30
C GLY A 272 0.70 -10.20 -0.02
N GLY A 273 -0.05 -9.31 0.64
CA GLY A 273 -1.46 -9.09 0.33
C GLY A 273 -1.66 -8.56 -1.08
N ASN A 274 -0.83 -7.61 -1.52
CA ASN A 274 -0.91 -7.05 -2.87
C ASN A 274 -0.63 -8.11 -3.96
N ILE A 275 0.35 -8.99 -3.75
CA ILE A 275 0.63 -10.12 -4.66
C ILE A 275 -0.51 -11.16 -4.59
N ALA A 276 -0.90 -11.58 -3.39
CA ALA A 276 -1.89 -12.64 -3.17
C ALA A 276 -3.31 -12.25 -3.59
N ASN A 277 -3.62 -10.95 -3.68
CA ASN A 277 -4.88 -10.46 -4.26
C ASN A 277 -4.97 -10.75 -5.76
N GLY A 278 -3.83 -10.84 -6.46
CA GLY A 278 -3.80 -11.27 -7.86
C GLY A 278 -4.45 -10.31 -8.85
N SER A 279 -4.61 -9.03 -8.47
CA SER A 279 -5.26 -8.03 -9.31
C SER A 279 -4.37 -7.63 -10.50
N PRO A 280 -4.92 -7.57 -11.73
CA PRO A 280 -4.15 -7.15 -12.91
C PRO A 280 -3.68 -5.69 -12.87
N ILE A 281 -4.26 -4.89 -11.98
CA ILE A 281 -3.96 -3.47 -11.78
C ILE A 281 -3.21 -3.21 -10.46
N GLY A 282 -2.70 -4.26 -9.81
CA GLY A 282 -1.77 -4.11 -8.69
C GLY A 282 -0.47 -3.46 -9.17
N ASP A 283 0.00 -2.43 -8.46
CA ASP A 283 1.15 -1.63 -8.91
C ASP A 283 2.51 -2.32 -8.67
N ASN A 284 2.65 -3.12 -7.60
CA ASN A 284 3.95 -3.73 -7.24
C ASN A 284 4.36 -4.96 -8.07
N PRO A 285 3.44 -5.86 -8.50
CA PRO A 285 3.84 -7.01 -9.31
C PRO A 285 4.60 -6.64 -10.58
N PRO A 286 4.19 -5.64 -11.40
CA PRO A 286 4.98 -5.20 -12.55
C PRO A 286 6.41 -4.78 -12.19
N ALA A 287 6.60 -4.02 -11.11
CA ALA A 287 7.93 -3.57 -10.67
C ALA A 287 8.81 -4.75 -10.22
N LEU A 288 8.24 -5.67 -9.44
CA LEU A 288 8.95 -6.85 -8.95
C LEU A 288 9.26 -7.85 -10.07
N ILE A 289 8.39 -8.01 -11.06
CA ILE A 289 8.65 -8.83 -12.26
C ILE A 289 9.79 -8.21 -13.09
N ALA A 290 9.80 -6.89 -13.27
CA ALA A 290 10.89 -6.19 -13.98
C ALA A 290 12.24 -6.32 -13.26
N LEU A 291 12.24 -6.44 -11.92
CA LEU A 291 13.44 -6.76 -11.13
C LEU A 291 13.85 -8.24 -11.19
N GLY A 292 13.06 -9.10 -11.83
CA GLY A 292 13.29 -10.54 -11.87
C GLY A 292 13.09 -11.22 -10.52
N ALA A 293 12.07 -10.80 -9.77
CA ALA A 293 11.82 -11.34 -8.44
C ALA A 293 11.28 -12.77 -8.44
N SER A 294 11.74 -13.56 -7.48
CA SER A 294 11.15 -14.85 -7.11
C SER A 294 10.14 -14.69 -5.97
N LEU A 295 9.01 -15.39 -6.07
CA LEU A 295 8.01 -15.51 -5.03
C LEU A 295 8.24 -16.77 -4.18
N HIS A 296 8.19 -16.62 -2.86
CA HIS A 296 8.34 -17.71 -1.89
C HIS A 296 6.96 -18.07 -1.34
N LEU A 297 6.53 -19.31 -1.57
CA LEU A 297 5.25 -19.86 -1.11
C LEU A 297 5.51 -20.94 -0.06
N ARG A 298 4.61 -21.05 0.93
CA ARG A 298 4.73 -22.01 2.03
C ARG A 298 3.41 -22.71 2.33
N LYS A 299 3.48 -24.03 2.51
CA LYS A 299 2.37 -24.90 2.95
C LYS A 299 2.86 -25.86 4.03
N GLY A 300 2.47 -25.65 5.28
CA GLY A 300 3.05 -26.38 6.42
C GLY A 300 4.58 -26.18 6.43
N ASP A 301 5.32 -27.28 6.41
CA ASP A 301 6.80 -27.26 6.35
C ASP A 301 7.35 -27.16 4.92
N ALA A 302 6.52 -27.45 3.91
CA ALA A 302 6.92 -27.39 2.51
C ALA A 302 7.03 -25.93 2.05
N ARG A 303 8.10 -25.64 1.30
CA ARG A 303 8.35 -24.33 0.67
C ARG A 303 8.64 -24.54 -0.80
N ARG A 304 8.13 -23.64 -1.64
CA ARG A 304 8.48 -23.57 -3.05
C ARG A 304 8.80 -22.15 -3.46
N GLU A 305 9.63 -22.05 -4.48
CA GLU A 305 10.05 -20.81 -5.10
C GLU A 305 9.68 -20.86 -6.59
N ILE A 306 9.05 -19.80 -7.09
CA ILE A 306 8.69 -19.64 -8.50
C ILE A 306 9.04 -18.22 -8.95
N ALA A 307 9.19 -17.98 -10.26
CA ALA A 307 9.27 -16.62 -10.76
C ALA A 307 7.94 -15.90 -10.45
N LEU A 308 8.00 -14.62 -10.04
CA LEU A 308 6.80 -13.91 -9.62
C LEU A 308 5.72 -13.86 -10.72
N GLU A 309 6.12 -13.70 -11.99
CA GLU A 309 5.21 -13.71 -13.13
C GLU A 309 4.47 -15.05 -13.32
N GLU A 310 5.03 -16.17 -12.88
CA GLU A 310 4.40 -17.50 -12.99
C GLU A 310 3.28 -17.70 -11.95
N PHE A 311 3.23 -16.88 -10.90
CA PHE A 311 2.17 -16.94 -9.90
C PHE A 311 0.80 -16.53 -10.46
N PHE A 312 0.77 -15.67 -11.48
CA PHE A 312 -0.47 -15.12 -12.05
C PHE A 312 -0.86 -15.91 -13.31
N LEU A 313 -1.82 -16.83 -13.17
CA LEU A 313 -2.19 -17.73 -14.27
C LEU A 313 -3.22 -17.09 -15.21
N GLU A 314 -4.32 -16.62 -14.63
CA GLU A 314 -5.45 -16.02 -15.33
C GLU A 314 -6.07 -14.93 -14.43
N TYR A 315 -6.97 -14.13 -14.98
CA TYR A 315 -7.70 -13.14 -14.18
C TYR A 315 -8.46 -13.83 -13.04
N GLY A 316 -8.15 -13.44 -11.79
CA GLY A 316 -8.76 -14.03 -10.60
C GLY A 316 -8.27 -15.44 -10.24
N LYS A 317 -7.19 -15.92 -10.86
CA LYS A 317 -6.62 -17.26 -10.59
C LYS A 317 -5.09 -17.20 -10.49
N GLN A 318 -4.59 -17.71 -9.37
CA GLN A 318 -3.16 -17.75 -9.08
C GLN A 318 -2.69 -19.20 -8.87
N ASP A 319 -1.40 -19.44 -9.05
CA ASP A 319 -0.76 -20.69 -8.66
C ASP A 319 -0.60 -20.75 -7.14
N ARG A 320 -1.70 -21.03 -6.43
CA ARG A 320 -1.73 -21.18 -4.97
C ARG A 320 -2.53 -22.41 -4.57
N SER A 321 -1.88 -23.35 -3.90
CA SER A 321 -2.54 -24.55 -3.39
C SER A 321 -3.40 -24.25 -2.14
N PRO A 322 -4.45 -25.03 -1.85
CA PRO A 322 -5.16 -24.92 -0.57
C PRO A 322 -4.21 -25.12 0.62
N GLY A 323 -4.27 -24.21 1.61
CA GLY A 323 -3.37 -24.16 2.77
C GLY A 323 -1.97 -23.60 2.48
N GLU A 324 -1.72 -23.06 1.28
CA GLU A 324 -0.46 -22.41 0.89
C GLU A 324 -0.60 -20.88 0.93
N PHE A 325 0.39 -20.20 1.51
CA PHE A 325 0.43 -18.74 1.61
C PHE A 325 1.72 -18.15 1.05
N VAL A 326 1.67 -16.86 0.70
CA VAL A 326 2.85 -16.09 0.31
C VAL A 326 3.69 -15.80 1.55
N GLU A 327 4.93 -16.30 1.58
CA GLU A 327 5.86 -16.11 2.70
C GLU A 327 6.75 -14.87 2.49
N ALA A 328 7.25 -14.67 1.27
CA ALA A 328 8.12 -13.54 0.92
C ALA A 328 8.25 -13.37 -0.59
N VAL A 329 8.86 -12.26 -1.01
CA VAL A 329 9.37 -12.04 -2.37
C VAL A 329 10.84 -11.64 -2.28
N SER A 330 11.66 -12.01 -3.26
CA SER A 330 13.06 -11.59 -3.30
C SER A 330 13.59 -11.38 -4.71
N PHE A 331 14.56 -10.50 -4.86
CA PHE A 331 15.28 -10.28 -6.11
C PHE A 331 16.78 -10.10 -5.84
N ALA A 332 17.61 -10.33 -6.85
CA ALA A 332 19.05 -10.15 -6.76
C ALA A 332 19.41 -8.68 -6.55
N ARG A 333 20.47 -8.41 -5.78
CA ARG A 333 21.04 -7.06 -5.72
C ARG A 333 21.64 -6.75 -7.08
N GLN A 334 21.16 -5.69 -7.70
CA GLN A 334 21.55 -5.29 -9.06
C GLN A 334 21.76 -3.77 -9.15
N PRO A 335 22.54 -3.29 -10.13
CA PRO A 335 22.58 -1.86 -10.48
C PRO A 335 21.18 -1.33 -10.75
N ASP A 336 20.91 -0.08 -10.37
CA ASP A 336 19.58 0.48 -10.55
C ASP A 336 19.35 0.96 -11.98
N ARG A 337 18.66 0.14 -12.76
CA ARG A 337 18.17 0.44 -14.11
C ARG A 337 16.64 0.45 -14.17
N LEU A 338 15.97 0.26 -13.04
CA LEU A 338 14.52 0.14 -12.99
C LEU A 338 13.86 1.51 -13.17
N ARG A 339 12.85 1.58 -14.03
CA ARG A 339 11.94 2.71 -14.21
C ARG A 339 10.50 2.25 -14.11
N CYS A 340 9.74 2.86 -13.20
CA CYS A 340 8.34 2.55 -12.93
C CYS A 340 7.47 3.77 -13.26
N TYR A 341 6.52 3.60 -14.17
CA TYR A 341 5.60 4.66 -14.57
C TYR A 341 4.16 4.27 -14.27
N LYS A 342 3.54 5.04 -13.38
CA LYS A 342 2.12 4.91 -13.04
C LYS A 342 1.30 5.99 -13.76
N LEU A 343 0.37 5.57 -14.61
CA LEU A 343 -0.63 6.45 -15.23
C LEU A 343 -2.03 6.19 -14.68
N SER A 344 -2.66 7.24 -14.22
CA SER A 344 -4.00 7.27 -13.63
C SER A 344 -4.66 8.64 -13.92
N LYS A 345 -5.95 8.82 -13.60
CA LYS A 345 -6.65 10.09 -13.85
C LYS A 345 -6.21 11.19 -12.88
N ARG A 346 -5.90 10.82 -11.65
CA ARG A 346 -5.33 11.68 -10.62
C ARG A 346 -3.96 11.13 -10.21
N PHE A 347 -3.02 12.00 -9.83
CA PHE A 347 -1.68 11.58 -9.46
C PHE A 347 -1.66 10.71 -8.20
N ASP A 348 -2.18 11.22 -7.10
CA ASP A 348 -2.19 10.52 -5.81
C ASP A 348 -3.51 9.81 -5.56
N GLN A 349 -3.42 8.71 -4.82
CA GLN A 349 -4.56 7.86 -4.43
C GLN A 349 -5.50 7.58 -5.61
N ASP A 350 -4.94 7.02 -6.67
CA ASP A 350 -5.72 6.56 -7.81
C ASP A 350 -5.17 5.21 -8.30
N ILE A 351 -6.06 4.43 -8.89
CA ILE A 351 -5.74 3.10 -9.41
C ILE A 351 -5.19 3.26 -10.83
N SER A 352 -4.10 2.55 -11.12
CA SER A 352 -3.46 2.61 -12.43
C SER A 352 -4.43 2.20 -13.54
N ALA A 353 -4.49 3.03 -14.58
CA ALA A 353 -4.93 2.58 -15.90
C ALA A 353 -3.80 1.76 -16.55
N VAL A 354 -2.57 2.28 -16.51
CA VAL A 354 -1.39 1.58 -17.00
C VAL A 354 -0.27 1.76 -15.97
N CYS A 355 0.34 0.65 -15.56
CA CYS A 355 1.56 0.66 -14.78
C CYS A 355 2.64 -0.08 -15.58
N GLY A 356 3.63 0.65 -16.10
CA GLY A 356 4.73 0.08 -16.90
C GLY A 356 6.05 0.13 -16.13
N CYS A 357 6.74 -1.00 -16.04
CA CYS A 357 8.01 -1.13 -15.34
C CYS A 357 9.08 -1.68 -16.28
N PHE A 358 10.21 -0.97 -16.39
CA PHE A 358 11.27 -1.22 -17.36
C PHE A 358 12.60 -1.38 -16.62
N ASN A 359 13.29 -2.50 -16.85
CA ASN A 359 14.64 -2.74 -16.39
C ASN A 359 15.48 -3.15 -17.60
N ILE A 360 16.20 -2.19 -18.18
CA ILE A 360 16.90 -2.35 -19.46
C ILE A 360 18.39 -2.09 -19.23
N ALA A 361 19.21 -3.13 -19.38
CA ALA A 361 20.67 -3.02 -19.29
C ALA A 361 21.27 -2.66 -20.65
N VAL A 362 22.18 -1.69 -20.66
CA VAL A 362 22.85 -1.19 -21.87
C VAL A 362 24.36 -1.18 -21.63
N GLU A 363 25.10 -1.87 -22.47
CA GLU A 363 26.57 -1.95 -22.44
C GLU A 363 27.11 -1.56 -23.81
N ASP A 364 28.08 -0.64 -23.85
CA ASP A 364 28.68 -0.11 -25.08
C ASP A 364 27.63 0.32 -26.14
N GLY A 365 26.53 0.91 -25.68
CA GLY A 365 25.43 1.39 -26.52
C GLY A 365 24.50 0.30 -27.07
N THR A 366 24.65 -0.95 -26.63
CA THR A 366 23.80 -2.09 -27.03
C THR A 366 22.97 -2.58 -25.86
N VAL A 367 21.70 -2.90 -26.08
CA VAL A 367 20.83 -3.50 -25.05
C VAL A 367 21.24 -4.95 -24.80
N THR A 368 21.70 -5.27 -23.59
CA THR A 368 22.14 -6.61 -23.22
C THR A 368 21.05 -7.43 -22.53
N GLU A 369 20.20 -6.78 -21.73
CA GLU A 369 19.03 -7.39 -21.09
C GLU A 369 17.86 -6.41 -21.10
N ALA A 370 16.64 -6.93 -21.27
CA ALA A 370 15.41 -6.18 -21.09
C ALA A 370 14.38 -7.02 -20.33
N ARG A 371 13.93 -6.50 -19.19
CA ARG A 371 12.77 -7.00 -18.43
C ARG A 371 11.74 -5.88 -18.33
N ILE A 372 10.63 -6.04 -19.03
CA ILE A 372 9.59 -5.03 -19.18
C ILE A 372 8.26 -5.67 -18.80
N ALA A 373 7.61 -5.17 -17.75
CA ALA A 373 6.37 -5.73 -17.24
C ALA A 373 5.29 -4.66 -17.06
N PHE A 374 4.04 -5.08 -17.25
CA PHE A 374 2.90 -4.19 -17.20
C PHE A 374 1.77 -4.70 -16.31
N GLY A 375 1.14 -3.76 -15.61
CA GLY A 375 -0.19 -3.89 -15.01
C GLY A 375 -1.23 -3.07 -15.77
N GLY A 376 -2.48 -3.53 -15.78
CA GLY A 376 -3.61 -2.88 -16.44
C GLY A 376 -3.66 -3.06 -17.97
N MET A 377 -2.78 -3.88 -18.53
CA MET A 377 -2.68 -4.18 -19.98
C MET A 377 -3.23 -5.56 -20.37
N ALA A 378 -3.46 -6.44 -19.40
CA ALA A 378 -4.00 -7.78 -19.59
C ALA A 378 -4.77 -8.24 -18.32
N GLY A 379 -5.34 -9.45 -18.36
CA GLY A 379 -6.01 -10.06 -17.20
C GLY A 379 -5.08 -10.44 -16.03
N ILE A 380 -3.76 -10.37 -16.24
CA ILE A 380 -2.70 -10.60 -15.25
C ILE A 380 -1.58 -9.57 -15.44
N PRO A 381 -0.77 -9.26 -14.41
CA PRO A 381 0.50 -8.57 -14.62
C PRO A 381 1.45 -9.51 -15.38
N LYS A 382 2.01 -9.05 -16.50
CA LYS A 382 2.90 -9.89 -17.32
C LYS A 382 3.97 -9.08 -18.06
N ARG A 383 4.97 -9.80 -18.55
CA ARG A 383 6.05 -9.26 -19.39
C ARG A 383 5.61 -8.96 -20.83
N ALA A 384 6.30 -8.01 -21.45
CA ALA A 384 6.17 -7.64 -22.85
C ALA A 384 7.25 -8.37 -23.68
N ALA A 385 7.07 -9.68 -23.88
CA ALA A 385 8.12 -10.55 -24.41
C ALA A 385 8.55 -10.19 -25.84
N HIS A 386 7.63 -9.75 -26.70
CA HIS A 386 7.96 -9.34 -28.06
C HIS A 386 8.70 -8.00 -28.06
N VAL A 387 8.29 -7.05 -27.22
CA VAL A 387 9.00 -5.78 -27.03
C VAL A 387 10.42 -6.02 -26.51
N GLU A 388 10.60 -6.89 -25.52
CA GLU A 388 11.92 -7.26 -24.99
C GLU A 388 12.81 -7.88 -26.09
N ALA A 389 12.27 -8.83 -26.87
CA ALA A 389 12.99 -9.48 -27.95
C ALA A 389 13.40 -8.52 -29.08
N ALA A 390 12.61 -7.47 -29.32
CA ALA A 390 12.95 -6.44 -30.30
C ALA A 390 14.08 -5.50 -29.83
N LEU A 391 14.31 -5.39 -28.52
CA LEU A 391 15.36 -4.55 -27.94
C LEU A 391 16.69 -5.30 -27.78
N VAL A 392 16.67 -6.53 -27.26
CA VAL A 392 17.90 -7.25 -26.90
C VAL A 392 18.82 -7.47 -28.11
N GLY A 393 20.10 -7.16 -27.94
CA GLY A 393 21.13 -7.25 -28.98
C GLY A 393 21.08 -6.13 -30.02
N ARG A 394 20.23 -5.11 -29.83
CA ARG A 394 20.13 -3.94 -30.71
C ARG A 394 20.76 -2.69 -30.07
N PRO A 395 21.18 -1.70 -30.86
CA PRO A 395 21.63 -0.42 -30.34
C PRO A 395 20.53 0.27 -29.51
N TRP A 396 20.89 0.90 -28.40
CA TRP A 396 19.96 1.69 -27.61
C TRP A 396 19.79 3.08 -28.23
N ASP A 397 19.00 3.13 -29.32
CA ASP A 397 18.74 4.34 -30.10
C ASP A 397 17.25 4.52 -30.46
N ALA A 398 16.90 5.68 -31.00
CA ALA A 398 15.53 6.04 -31.31
C ALA A 398 14.89 5.12 -32.38
N ALA A 399 15.69 4.60 -33.32
CA ALA A 399 15.21 3.70 -34.36
C ALA A 399 14.82 2.33 -33.78
N THR A 400 15.65 1.81 -32.88
CA THR A 400 15.39 0.56 -32.15
C THR A 400 14.20 0.70 -31.22
N VAL A 401 14.10 1.82 -30.49
CA VAL A 401 12.93 2.11 -29.64
C VAL A 401 11.65 2.18 -30.46
N ALA A 402 11.64 2.86 -31.61
CA ALA A 402 10.48 2.92 -32.49
C ALA A 402 10.08 1.55 -33.05
N ALA A 403 11.06 0.70 -33.39
CA ALA A 403 10.80 -0.68 -33.82
C ALA A 403 10.19 -1.51 -32.68
N ALA A 404 10.75 -1.45 -31.46
CA ALA A 404 10.22 -2.16 -30.31
C ALA A 404 8.84 -1.64 -29.87
N GLN A 405 8.54 -0.35 -30.06
CA GLN A 405 7.21 0.19 -29.85
C GLN A 405 6.15 -0.50 -30.72
N ALA A 406 6.49 -1.00 -31.92
CA ALA A 406 5.56 -1.68 -32.81
C ALA A 406 5.07 -3.03 -32.24
N GLU A 407 5.88 -3.69 -31.42
CA GLU A 407 5.63 -5.05 -30.90
C GLU A 407 4.63 -5.10 -29.74
N PHE A 408 4.24 -3.96 -29.17
CA PHE A 408 3.27 -3.91 -28.06
C PHE A 408 1.92 -4.57 -28.40
N ASP A 409 1.50 -4.57 -29.68
CA ASP A 409 0.23 -5.20 -30.09
C ASP A 409 0.32 -6.74 -30.09
N ALA A 410 1.52 -7.30 -30.23
CA ALA A 410 1.74 -8.74 -30.10
C ALA A 410 1.68 -9.19 -28.63
N ASP A 411 2.06 -8.30 -27.71
CA ASP A 411 2.05 -8.59 -26.28
C ASP A 411 0.70 -8.30 -25.60
N PHE A 412 -0.01 -7.25 -26.00
CA PHE A 412 -1.19 -6.78 -25.26
C PHE A 412 -2.40 -6.45 -26.14
N THR A 413 -3.58 -6.75 -25.60
CA THR A 413 -4.87 -6.31 -26.14
C THR A 413 -5.70 -5.78 -24.97
N PRO A 414 -5.46 -4.53 -24.53
CA PRO A 414 -6.06 -3.99 -23.32
C PRO A 414 -7.57 -3.79 -23.47
N MET A 415 -8.29 -3.81 -22.33
CA MET A 415 -9.72 -3.51 -22.30
C MET A 415 -10.00 -2.00 -22.23
N SER A 416 -11.23 -1.60 -22.56
CA SER A 416 -11.74 -0.26 -22.27
C SER A 416 -12.60 -0.30 -21.00
N ASP A 417 -12.46 0.70 -20.14
CA ASP A 417 -13.30 0.87 -18.95
C ASP A 417 -13.48 2.35 -18.60
N MET A 418 -14.09 2.62 -17.44
CA MET A 418 -14.26 3.97 -16.91
C MET A 418 -12.94 4.70 -16.66
N ARG A 419 -11.80 3.99 -16.49
CA ARG A 419 -10.47 4.57 -16.25
C ARG A 419 -9.81 5.01 -17.55
N ALA A 420 -9.83 4.19 -18.59
CA ALA A 420 -9.22 4.49 -19.87
C ALA A 420 -9.75 3.59 -20.99
N SER A 421 -9.74 4.11 -22.22
CA SER A 421 -9.99 3.28 -23.41
C SER A 421 -8.80 2.37 -23.70
N ALA A 422 -9.06 1.24 -24.37
CA ALA A 422 -8.05 0.30 -24.86
C ALA A 422 -6.98 1.00 -25.70
N ARG A 423 -7.42 1.89 -26.62
CA ARG A 423 -6.52 2.70 -27.45
C ARG A 423 -5.57 3.54 -26.60
N TYR A 424 -6.09 4.27 -25.61
CA TYR A 424 -5.28 5.11 -24.75
C TYR A 424 -4.28 4.30 -23.91
N ARG A 425 -4.68 3.12 -23.42
CA ARG A 425 -3.78 2.19 -22.72
C ARG A 425 -2.64 1.73 -23.62
N GLN A 426 -2.94 1.33 -24.85
CA GLN A 426 -1.95 0.88 -25.83
C GLN A 426 -0.97 1.98 -26.25
N GLU A 427 -1.49 3.18 -26.56
CA GLU A 427 -0.67 4.35 -26.89
C GLU A 427 0.23 4.74 -25.72
N THR A 428 -0.30 4.69 -24.49
CA THR A 428 0.47 4.96 -23.26
C THR A 428 1.61 3.97 -23.06
N ALA A 429 1.37 2.68 -23.22
CA ALA A 429 2.40 1.66 -23.02
C ALA A 429 3.61 1.89 -23.94
N ARG A 430 3.34 2.25 -25.21
CA ARG A 430 4.36 2.66 -26.18
C ARG A 430 5.07 3.94 -25.75
N ALA A 431 4.31 4.95 -25.32
CA ALA A 431 4.88 6.22 -24.86
C ALA A 431 5.77 6.06 -23.63
N MET A 432 5.47 5.11 -22.73
CA MET A 432 6.31 4.80 -21.56
C MET A 432 7.68 4.23 -21.96
N LEU A 433 7.76 3.43 -23.05
CA LEU A 433 9.06 2.98 -23.56
C LEU A 433 9.90 4.16 -24.09
N MET A 434 9.27 5.08 -24.84
CA MET A 434 9.95 6.31 -25.29
C MET A 434 10.37 7.18 -24.11
N ARG A 435 9.52 7.33 -23.09
CA ARG A 435 9.86 8.02 -21.85
C ARG A 435 11.09 7.41 -21.19
N CYS A 436 11.16 6.08 -21.10
CA CYS A 436 12.31 5.37 -20.56
C CYS A 436 13.59 5.67 -21.33
N PHE A 437 13.53 5.70 -22.65
CA PHE A 437 14.67 6.03 -23.50
C PHE A 437 15.15 7.48 -23.31
N GLU A 438 14.23 8.45 -23.29
CA GLU A 438 14.58 9.86 -23.11
C GLU A 438 15.11 10.13 -21.69
N GLU A 439 14.52 9.51 -20.67
CA GLU A 439 15.00 9.62 -19.28
C GLU A 439 16.41 9.05 -19.11
N ASP A 440 16.70 7.91 -19.74
CA ASP A 440 18.04 7.30 -19.70
C ASP A 440 19.13 8.19 -20.35
N ARG A 441 18.72 9.08 -21.25
CA ARG A 441 19.57 10.09 -21.90
C ARG A 441 19.63 11.42 -21.14
N GLY A 442 19.03 11.47 -19.95
CA GLY A 442 19.03 12.65 -19.09
C GLY A 442 18.01 13.73 -19.47
N ALA A 443 17.03 13.43 -20.33
CA ALA A 443 15.96 14.38 -20.63
C ALA A 443 15.01 14.52 -19.42
N PRO A 444 14.53 15.73 -19.12
CA PRO A 444 13.49 15.91 -18.11
C PRO A 444 12.15 15.40 -18.64
N VAL A 445 11.61 14.35 -18.03
CA VAL A 445 10.39 13.66 -18.51
C VAL A 445 9.23 13.66 -17.52
N SER A 446 9.44 14.16 -16.30
CA SER A 446 8.45 14.10 -15.22
C SER A 446 7.78 15.45 -15.01
N VAL A 447 6.45 15.49 -15.22
CA VAL A 447 5.64 16.69 -14.89
C VAL A 447 5.69 17.01 -13.40
N LEU A 448 5.91 16.02 -12.53
CA LEU A 448 5.97 16.20 -11.08
C LEU A 448 7.29 16.83 -10.59
N GLU A 449 8.30 16.93 -11.46
CA GLU A 449 9.60 17.56 -11.14
C GLU A 449 9.66 19.02 -11.64
N VAL A 450 8.61 19.49 -12.32
CA VAL A 450 8.53 20.87 -12.79
C VAL A 450 8.27 21.79 -11.59
N SER A 451 9.19 22.73 -11.34
CA SER A 451 9.02 23.80 -10.36
C SER A 451 8.48 25.06 -11.03
N ALA A 452 7.68 25.83 -10.28
CA ALA A 452 7.06 27.08 -10.71
C ALA A 452 7.99 28.29 -10.58
#